data_AF-A0A6J5XU02-F1
#
_entry.id   AF-A0A6J5XU02-F1
#
_cell.length_a   1.000
_cell.length_b   1.000
_cell.length_c   1.000
_cell.angle_alpha   90.00
_cell.angle_beta   90.00
_cell.angle_gamma   90.00
#
_symmetry.space_group_name_H-M   'P 1'
#
loop_
_entity.id
_entity.type
_entity.pdbx_description
1 polymer ?
#
loop_
_entity_poly.entity_id
_entity_poly.type
_entity_poly.pdbx_seq_one_letter_code
_entity_poly.pdbx_strand_id
1 'polypeptide(L)'
;MLVKPRGQYDQKRTSEDGKTNKTDTSSISSGELKDFPAPSVRTSERDPVANLIQGKLQGIPKSSGESNCCIYRVPKSFRKGNKQSYYKPWAVPIGPYHLGAGGGLEVMQAFKFNYVKAFLDRYNKMNLDLCVQTVRTWEAKARSSYAQPFELSSNDFVLMLLVDATFVLELMIRNFFPSYIDRHAGSHIWQAEDD
;
A
#
# COMPACT_ATOMS: atom_id res chain seq x y z
N MET A 1 -9.50 -32.94 12.64
CA MET A 1 -9.05 -32.98 11.22
C MET A 1 -7.54 -32.95 11.18
N LEU A 2 -6.90 -33.78 10.36
CA LEU A 2 -5.44 -33.85 10.21
C LEU A 2 -4.95 -32.83 9.17
N VAL A 3 -3.94 -32.03 9.53
CA VAL A 3 -3.26 -31.09 8.62
C VAL A 3 -2.00 -31.75 8.06
N LYS A 4 -1.86 -31.80 6.72
CA LYS A 4 -0.61 -32.18 6.04
C LYS A 4 0.19 -30.94 5.62
N PRO A 5 1.53 -30.95 5.69
CA PRO A 5 2.37 -29.83 5.24
C PRO A 5 2.52 -29.78 3.70
N ARG A 6 2.88 -28.59 3.19
CA ARG A 6 3.11 -28.33 1.75
C ARG A 6 4.52 -28.75 1.32
N GLY A 7 4.65 -29.33 0.13
CA GLY A 7 5.94 -29.66 -0.50
C GLY A 7 6.57 -28.49 -1.26
N GLN A 8 7.89 -28.57 -1.44
CA GLN A 8 8.69 -27.66 -2.28
C GLN A 8 8.51 -27.98 -3.77
N TYR A 9 8.72 -26.98 -4.63
CA TYR A 9 8.81 -27.15 -6.09
C TYR A 9 10.26 -26.97 -6.54
N ASP A 10 10.79 -27.98 -7.23
CA ASP A 10 12.10 -27.97 -7.88
C ASP A 10 12.06 -27.22 -9.22
N GLN A 11 13.16 -26.54 -9.56
CA GLN A 11 13.31 -25.82 -10.81
C GLN A 11 14.38 -26.47 -11.70
N LYS A 12 13.96 -27.29 -12.67
CA LYS A 12 14.86 -27.85 -13.70
C LYS A 12 14.92 -26.95 -14.93
N ARG A 13 16.12 -26.46 -15.25
CA ARG A 13 16.48 -26.00 -16.60
C ARG A 13 16.79 -27.20 -17.48
N THR A 14 16.38 -27.15 -18.73
CA THR A 14 16.93 -27.98 -19.81
C THR A 14 17.42 -27.06 -20.92
N SER A 15 18.65 -27.32 -21.38
CA SER A 15 19.27 -26.66 -22.53
C SER A 15 19.30 -27.68 -23.67
N GLU A 16 19.00 -27.26 -24.90
CA GLU A 16 19.17 -28.09 -26.09
C GLU A 16 20.06 -27.37 -27.10
N ASP A 17 21.13 -28.05 -27.50
CA ASP A 17 22.12 -27.58 -28.47
C ASP A 17 21.94 -28.28 -29.82
N GLY A 18 22.03 -27.49 -30.89
CA GLY A 18 22.64 -27.89 -32.16
C GLY A 18 21.83 -28.74 -33.15
N LYS A 19 21.81 -28.29 -34.41
CA LYS A 19 22.86 -28.72 -35.36
C LYS A 19 22.89 -27.91 -36.66
N THR A 20 24.05 -27.96 -37.30
CA THR A 20 24.40 -27.31 -38.56
C THR A 20 24.26 -28.26 -39.76
N ASN A 21 24.16 -27.72 -40.98
CA ASN A 21 25.15 -27.91 -42.08
C ASN A 21 24.53 -27.77 -43.49
N LYS A 22 25.21 -26.99 -44.37
CA LYS A 22 25.43 -27.24 -45.83
C LYS A 22 24.17 -27.33 -46.73
N THR A 23 24.14 -27.10 -48.05
CA THR A 23 24.99 -26.49 -49.10
C THR A 23 24.03 -26.12 -50.28
N ASP A 24 24.38 -25.43 -51.37
CA ASP A 24 25.67 -24.96 -51.90
C ASP A 24 25.51 -23.66 -52.73
N THR A 25 26.60 -23.12 -53.29
CA THR A 25 26.56 -21.98 -54.23
C THR A 25 26.28 -22.41 -55.68
N SER A 26 25.32 -21.76 -56.35
CA SER A 26 25.24 -21.73 -57.82
C SER A 26 25.06 -20.29 -58.33
N SER A 27 26.03 -19.83 -59.10
CA SER A 27 26.09 -18.48 -59.66
C SER A 27 25.19 -18.32 -60.88
N ILE A 28 24.27 -17.34 -60.88
CA ILE A 28 23.58 -16.89 -62.10
C ILE A 28 23.73 -15.38 -62.26
N SER A 29 24.40 -15.03 -63.36
CA SER A 29 24.37 -13.79 -64.17
C SER A 29 23.86 -12.49 -63.54
N SER A 30 24.71 -11.47 -63.63
CA SER A 30 24.36 -10.05 -63.52
C SER A 30 23.09 -9.69 -64.27
N GLY A 31 22.11 -9.12 -63.56
CA GLY A 31 20.92 -8.47 -64.08
C GLY A 31 20.77 -7.11 -63.37
N GLU A 32 20.33 -6.10 -64.11
CA GLU A 32 20.44 -4.68 -63.75
C GLU A 32 19.90 -4.35 -62.34
N LEU A 33 20.70 -3.57 -61.59
CA LEU A 33 20.23 -2.87 -60.40
C LEU A 33 19.29 -1.74 -60.87
N LYS A 34 17.99 -2.04 -61.00
CA LYS A 34 16.98 -0.99 -61.09
C LYS A 34 16.82 -0.41 -59.70
N ASP A 35 17.27 0.84 -59.54
CA ASP A 35 17.02 1.62 -58.33
C ASP A 35 15.52 1.63 -58.04
N PHE A 36 15.10 0.80 -57.08
CA PHE A 36 13.79 0.94 -56.48
C PHE A 36 13.81 2.29 -55.76
N PRO A 37 12.98 3.27 -56.17
CA PRO A 37 12.92 4.52 -55.43
C PRO A 37 12.55 4.17 -53.99
N ALA A 38 13.39 4.56 -53.04
CA ALA A 38 13.13 4.38 -51.63
C ALA A 38 11.69 4.84 -51.36
N PRO A 39 10.85 4.00 -50.72
CA PRO A 39 9.41 4.21 -50.69
C PRO A 39 9.16 5.62 -50.21
N SER A 40 8.64 6.46 -51.12
CA SER A 40 8.48 7.89 -50.83
C SER A 40 7.63 7.95 -49.59
N VAL A 41 8.20 8.51 -48.53
CA VAL A 41 7.54 8.63 -47.23
C VAL A 41 6.41 9.63 -47.44
N ARG A 42 5.29 9.10 -47.94
CA ARG A 42 4.00 9.75 -47.84
C ARG A 42 3.87 10.00 -46.36
N THR A 43 3.88 11.28 -45.99
CA THR A 43 3.45 11.74 -44.68
C THR A 43 1.97 11.43 -44.61
N SER A 44 1.66 10.15 -44.34
CA SER A 44 0.35 9.73 -43.89
C SER A 44 0.02 10.65 -42.75
N GLU A 45 -1.05 11.42 -42.90
CA GLU A 45 -1.60 12.17 -41.78
C GLU A 45 -1.71 11.18 -40.62
N ARG A 46 -1.13 11.58 -39.48
CA ARG A 46 -1.07 10.70 -38.32
C ARG A 46 -2.49 10.33 -37.95
N ASP A 47 -2.73 9.04 -37.73
CA ASP A 47 -4.06 8.49 -37.49
C ASP A 47 -4.88 9.39 -36.51
N PRO A 48 -6.14 9.76 -36.86
CA PRO A 48 -6.94 10.65 -36.03
C PRO A 48 -7.14 10.17 -34.59
N VAL A 49 -7.19 8.86 -34.36
CA VAL A 49 -7.25 8.25 -33.03
C VAL A 49 -5.91 8.40 -32.32
N ALA A 50 -4.79 8.25 -33.01
CA ALA A 50 -3.46 8.51 -32.44
C ALA A 50 -3.28 9.98 -32.00
N ASN A 51 -3.79 10.94 -32.78
CA ASN A 51 -3.81 12.36 -32.38
C ASN A 51 -4.70 12.61 -31.16
N LEU A 52 -5.91 12.02 -31.13
CA LEU A 52 -6.83 12.10 -29.99
C LEU A 52 -6.23 11.49 -28.71
N ILE A 53 -5.57 10.33 -28.83
CA ILE A 53 -4.86 9.69 -27.74
C ILE A 53 -3.71 10.58 -27.26
N GLN A 54 -2.89 11.14 -28.15
CA GLN A 54 -1.80 12.02 -27.74
C GLN A 54 -2.30 13.30 -27.05
N GLY A 55 -3.37 13.92 -27.55
CA GLY A 55 -4.00 15.07 -26.88
C GLY A 55 -4.50 14.73 -25.48
N LYS A 56 -5.11 13.54 -25.30
CA LYS A 56 -5.48 13.03 -23.97
C LYS A 56 -4.25 12.79 -23.08
N LEU A 57 -3.18 12.18 -23.60
CA LEU A 57 -1.94 11.92 -22.85
C LEU A 57 -1.22 13.20 -22.43
N GLN A 58 -1.27 14.26 -23.24
CA GLN A 58 -0.74 15.60 -22.88
C GLN A 58 -1.55 16.29 -21.78
N GLY A 59 -2.86 16.03 -21.73
CA GLY A 59 -3.76 16.54 -20.68
C GLY A 59 -3.73 15.74 -19.37
N ILE A 60 -3.09 14.57 -19.34
CA ILE A 60 -2.82 13.85 -18.08
C ILE A 60 -1.68 14.57 -17.37
N PRO A 61 -1.86 15.04 -16.11
CA PRO A 61 -0.77 15.59 -15.34
C PRO A 61 0.39 14.60 -15.30
N LYS A 62 1.60 15.03 -15.64
CA LYS A 62 2.79 14.19 -15.46
C LYS A 62 2.82 13.73 -14.00
N SER A 63 2.69 12.43 -13.80
CA SER A 63 2.96 11.79 -12.52
C SER A 63 4.41 12.07 -12.16
N SER A 64 4.65 13.14 -11.41
CA SER A 64 5.93 13.39 -10.73
C SER A 64 6.23 12.14 -9.92
N GLY A 65 7.28 11.40 -10.31
CA GLY A 65 7.44 9.96 -10.06
C GLY A 65 7.60 9.52 -8.60
N GLU A 66 7.34 10.40 -7.64
CA GLU A 66 7.49 10.20 -6.21
C GLU A 66 6.26 10.71 -5.44
N SER A 67 5.06 10.25 -5.82
CA SER A 67 3.97 10.25 -4.84
C SER A 67 4.35 9.27 -3.72
N ASN A 68 4.82 9.78 -2.58
CA ASN A 68 5.09 9.01 -1.35
C ASN A 68 3.82 8.37 -0.71
N CYS A 69 2.74 8.33 -1.47
CA CYS A 69 1.47 7.74 -1.15
C CYS A 69 1.58 6.21 -1.12
N CYS A 70 1.24 5.61 0.01
CA CYS A 70 1.20 4.17 0.21
C CYS A 70 -0.08 3.68 0.93
N ILE A 71 -0.94 4.59 1.40
CA ILE A 71 -2.15 4.28 2.18
C ILE A 71 -3.40 4.65 1.38
N TYR A 72 -4.04 3.62 0.82
CA TYR A 72 -5.20 3.75 -0.07
C TYR A 72 -6.50 3.39 0.64
N ARG A 73 -7.55 4.19 0.42
CA ARG A 73 -8.90 3.85 0.86
C ARG A 73 -9.48 2.82 -0.11
N VAL A 74 -10.01 1.71 0.40
CA VAL A 74 -10.61 0.64 -0.42
C VAL A 74 -11.61 1.22 -1.43
N PRO A 75 -11.44 1.01 -2.76
CA PRO A 75 -12.31 1.60 -3.76
C PRO A 75 -13.80 1.20 -3.61
N LYS A 76 -14.71 2.09 -4.01
CA LYS A 76 -16.17 1.87 -3.89
C LYS A 76 -16.68 0.64 -4.65
N SER A 77 -15.98 0.20 -5.70
CA SER A 77 -16.30 -1.02 -6.47
C SER A 77 -16.22 -2.28 -5.59
N PHE A 78 -15.09 -2.50 -4.91
CA PHE A 78 -14.89 -3.63 -4.00
C PHE A 78 -15.89 -3.62 -2.83
N ARG A 79 -16.29 -2.44 -2.37
CA ARG A 79 -17.28 -2.27 -1.29
C ARG A 79 -18.71 -2.62 -1.69
N LYS A 80 -19.09 -2.49 -2.96
CA LYS A 80 -20.45 -2.77 -3.44
C LYS A 80 -20.71 -4.25 -3.72
N GLY A 81 -19.66 -5.00 -4.12
CA GLY A 81 -19.77 -6.44 -4.40
C GLY A 81 -19.65 -7.34 -3.17
N ASN A 82 -19.19 -6.81 -2.03
CA ASN A 82 -18.92 -7.54 -0.80
C ASN A 82 -19.69 -6.92 0.38
N LYS A 83 -19.76 -7.60 1.53
CA LYS A 83 -20.30 -6.98 2.75
C LYS A 83 -19.42 -5.78 3.15
N GLN A 84 -20.03 -4.60 3.25
CA GLN A 84 -19.38 -3.34 3.62
C GLN A 84 -18.62 -3.40 4.97
N SER A 85 -18.95 -4.37 5.84
CA SER A 85 -18.25 -4.65 7.10
C SER A 85 -16.82 -5.16 6.91
N TYR A 86 -16.51 -5.92 5.85
CA TYR A 86 -15.17 -6.50 5.64
C TYR A 86 -14.05 -5.48 5.46
N TYR A 87 -14.40 -4.22 5.17
CA TYR A 87 -13.46 -3.11 4.99
C TYR A 87 -13.59 -2.04 6.08
N LYS A 88 -14.29 -2.36 7.18
CA LYS A 88 -14.20 -1.61 8.44
C LYS A 88 -13.34 -2.42 9.41
N PRO A 89 -12.44 -1.80 10.18
CA PRO A 89 -11.84 -2.47 11.32
C PRO A 89 -12.96 -2.90 12.28
N TRP A 90 -12.88 -4.13 12.77
CA TRP A 90 -13.89 -4.70 13.68
C TRP A 90 -13.67 -4.23 15.12
N ALA A 91 -12.41 -4.27 15.59
CA ALA A 91 -12.03 -3.77 16.91
C ALA A 91 -11.48 -2.33 16.86
N VAL A 92 -10.21 -2.15 16.48
CA VAL A 92 -9.50 -0.88 16.66
C VAL A 92 -9.40 -0.09 15.34
N PRO A 93 -9.91 1.15 15.25
CA PRO A 93 -9.71 1.98 14.08
C PRO A 93 -8.27 2.51 14.06
N ILE A 94 -7.60 2.42 12.91
CA ILE A 94 -6.27 3.00 12.69
C ILE A 94 -6.33 3.91 11.46
N GLY A 95 -5.84 5.14 11.60
CA GLY A 95 -5.79 6.14 10.54
C GLY A 95 -7.12 6.86 10.27
N PRO A 96 -7.07 7.96 9.49
CA PRO A 96 -8.20 8.86 9.25
C PRO A 96 -9.32 8.21 8.43
N TYR A 97 -9.04 7.19 7.63
CA TYR A 97 -10.05 6.51 6.80
C TYR A 97 -11.08 5.69 7.60
N HIS A 98 -10.80 5.40 8.87
CA HIS A 98 -11.62 4.59 9.76
C HIS A 98 -12.17 5.37 10.98
N LEU A 99 -11.85 6.66 11.10
CA LEU A 99 -12.37 7.52 12.14
C LEU A 99 -13.90 7.67 11.98
N GLY A 100 -14.64 7.63 13.09
CA GLY A 100 -16.11 7.77 13.08
C GLY A 100 -16.88 6.62 12.39
N ALA A 101 -16.27 5.43 12.26
CA ALA A 101 -16.90 4.31 11.54
C ALA A 101 -18.18 3.75 12.21
N GLY A 102 -18.45 4.08 13.48
CA GLY A 102 -19.66 3.74 14.24
C GLY A 102 -19.76 2.27 14.65
N GLY A 103 -20.44 2.00 15.77
CA GLY A 103 -20.69 0.64 16.31
C GLY A 103 -19.50 0.08 17.09
N GLY A 104 -19.39 0.38 18.39
CA GLY A 104 -18.35 -0.15 19.29
C GLY A 104 -16.96 0.49 19.16
N LEU A 105 -16.58 0.98 17.97
CA LEU A 105 -15.26 1.58 17.72
C LEU A 105 -14.92 2.80 18.62
N GLU A 106 -15.92 3.47 19.22
CA GLU A 106 -15.69 4.56 20.19
C GLU A 106 -15.10 4.03 21.51
N VAL A 107 -15.56 2.86 21.99
CA VAL A 107 -15.00 2.19 23.17
C VAL A 107 -13.56 1.77 22.90
N MET A 108 -13.28 1.29 21.69
CA MET A 108 -11.92 0.93 21.27
C MET A 108 -11.02 2.16 21.03
N GLN A 109 -11.58 3.28 20.59
CA GLN A 109 -10.87 4.56 20.53
C GLN A 109 -10.50 5.07 21.92
N ALA A 110 -11.40 4.95 22.91
CA ALA A 110 -11.08 5.22 24.32
C ALA A 110 -10.00 4.26 24.85
N PHE A 111 -10.05 2.98 24.48
CA PHE A 111 -9.04 2.00 24.89
C PHE A 111 -7.62 2.30 24.41
N LYS A 112 -7.46 2.94 23.24
CA LYS A 112 -6.13 3.40 22.79
C LYS A 112 -5.50 4.41 23.75
N PHE A 113 -6.28 5.25 24.44
CA PHE A 113 -5.74 6.16 25.46
C PHE A 113 -5.18 5.44 26.69
N ASN A 114 -5.66 4.23 27.02
CA ASN A 114 -5.03 3.40 28.05
C ASN A 114 -3.62 2.95 27.65
N TYR A 115 -3.40 2.68 26.36
CA TYR A 115 -2.08 2.36 25.81
C TYR A 115 -1.18 3.61 25.74
N VAL A 116 -1.71 4.77 25.35
CA VAL A 116 -0.99 6.06 25.45
C VAL A 116 -0.48 6.28 26.88
N LYS A 117 -1.37 6.15 27.88
CA LYS A 117 -1.01 6.32 29.29
C LYS A 117 0.11 5.35 29.71
N ALA A 118 -0.06 4.05 29.43
CA ALA A 118 0.92 3.05 29.80
C ALA A 118 2.29 3.26 29.10
N PHE A 119 2.29 3.71 27.85
CA PHE A 119 3.51 4.06 27.12
C PHE A 119 4.25 5.24 27.78
N LEU A 120 3.53 6.29 28.18
CA LEU A 120 4.12 7.45 28.87
C LEU A 120 4.66 7.08 30.25
N ASP A 121 3.90 6.28 31.02
CA ASP A 121 4.29 5.79 32.35
C ASP A 121 5.53 4.88 32.29
N ARG A 122 5.67 4.06 31.23
CA ARG A 122 6.76 3.07 31.04
C ARG A 122 8.14 3.71 30.93
N TYR A 123 8.28 4.84 30.23
CA TYR A 123 9.57 5.44 29.91
C TYR A 123 9.91 6.64 30.80
N ASN A 124 10.10 6.39 32.10
CA ASN A 124 10.47 7.39 33.12
C ASN A 124 9.63 8.68 33.05
N LYS A 125 8.31 8.53 32.85
CA LYS A 125 7.35 9.62 32.56
C LYS A 125 7.77 10.41 31.31
N MET A 126 7.62 9.79 30.15
CA MET A 126 7.93 10.43 28.87
C MET A 126 7.09 11.71 28.72
N ASN A 127 7.73 12.80 28.30
CA ASN A 127 7.06 14.09 28.20
C ASN A 127 6.05 14.10 27.03
N LEU A 128 4.77 14.32 27.35
CA LEU A 128 3.68 14.34 26.37
C LEU A 128 3.84 15.47 25.34
N ASP A 129 4.26 16.66 25.76
CA ASP A 129 4.49 17.79 24.85
C ASP A 129 5.60 17.47 23.84
N LEU A 130 6.67 16.80 24.28
CA LEU A 130 7.74 16.33 23.39
C LEU A 130 7.23 15.27 22.40
N CYS A 131 6.34 14.37 22.83
CA CYS A 131 5.69 13.41 21.95
C CYS A 131 4.83 14.12 20.89
N VAL A 132 3.99 15.09 21.31
CA VAL A 132 3.13 15.88 20.40
C VAL A 132 3.97 16.70 19.43
N GLN A 133 5.03 17.36 19.90
CA GLN A 133 5.96 18.12 19.05
C GLN A 133 6.63 17.20 18.02
N THR A 134 7.11 16.04 18.46
CA THR A 134 7.73 15.03 17.58
C THR A 134 6.74 14.57 16.53
N VAL A 135 5.54 14.11 16.90
CA VAL A 135 4.52 13.67 15.93
C VAL A 135 4.12 14.78 14.96
N ARG A 136 4.07 16.04 15.42
CA ARG A 136 3.77 17.20 14.57
C ARG A 136 4.83 17.46 13.49
N THR A 137 6.12 17.14 13.71
CA THR A 137 7.12 17.24 12.62
C THR A 137 6.91 16.21 11.52
N TRP A 138 6.25 15.09 11.83
CA TRP A 138 5.90 14.04 10.85
C TRP A 138 4.58 14.29 10.13
N GLU A 139 3.76 15.25 10.56
CA GLU A 139 2.40 15.47 10.03
C GLU A 139 2.36 15.53 8.50
N ALA A 140 3.16 16.42 7.89
CA ALA A 140 3.12 16.63 6.43
C ALA A 140 3.49 15.37 5.63
N LYS A 141 4.47 14.59 6.14
CA LYS A 141 4.90 13.33 5.55
C LYS A 141 3.87 12.22 5.75
N ALA A 142 3.25 12.14 6.93
CA ALA A 142 2.19 11.19 7.21
C ALA A 142 0.94 11.48 6.37
N ARG A 143 0.56 12.76 6.18
CA ARG A 143 -0.55 13.16 5.30
C ARG A 143 -0.28 12.80 3.84
N SER A 144 0.92 13.03 3.32
CA SER A 144 1.27 12.70 1.92
C SER A 144 1.34 11.18 1.64
N SER A 145 1.38 10.35 2.69
CA SER A 145 1.22 8.89 2.57
C SER A 145 -0.21 8.45 2.21
N TYR A 146 -1.23 9.31 2.38
CA TYR A 146 -2.63 8.97 2.11
C TYR A 146 -3.08 9.37 0.69
N ALA A 147 -3.61 8.40 -0.06
CA ALA A 147 -4.01 8.55 -1.46
C ALA A 147 -5.25 9.41 -1.72
N GLN A 148 -6.12 9.58 -0.72
CA GLN A 148 -7.36 10.33 -0.83
C GLN A 148 -7.45 11.38 0.28
N PRO A 149 -8.00 12.57 0.00
CA PRO A 149 -8.19 13.59 1.01
C PRO A 149 -9.14 13.12 2.12
N PHE A 150 -8.95 13.70 3.29
CA PHE A 150 -9.78 13.52 4.48
C PHE A 150 -9.82 14.83 5.26
N GLU A 151 -10.98 15.15 5.81
CA GLU A 151 -11.21 16.39 6.57
C GLU A 151 -10.80 16.19 8.03
N LEU A 152 -9.55 16.52 8.36
CA LEU A 152 -9.05 16.61 9.74
C LEU A 152 -8.14 17.83 9.89
N SER A 153 -8.37 18.62 10.95
CA SER A 153 -7.47 19.71 11.32
C SER A 153 -6.06 19.18 11.66
N SER A 154 -5.07 20.06 11.72
CA SER A 154 -3.71 19.67 12.13
C SER A 154 -3.70 19.04 13.53
N ASN A 155 -4.44 19.62 14.46
CA ASN A 155 -4.51 19.11 15.84
C ASN A 155 -5.18 17.73 15.91
N ASP A 156 -6.30 17.52 15.21
CA ASP A 156 -7.01 16.23 15.23
C ASP A 156 -6.18 15.13 14.57
N PHE A 157 -5.46 15.46 13.49
CA PHE A 157 -4.59 14.52 12.81
C PHE A 157 -3.35 14.17 13.64
N VAL A 158 -2.70 15.15 14.28
CA VAL A 158 -1.58 14.91 15.20
C VAL A 158 -2.01 14.10 16.42
N LEU A 159 -3.19 14.38 16.99
CA LEU A 159 -3.79 13.59 18.06
C LEU A 159 -4.00 12.13 17.63
N MET A 160 -4.66 11.91 16.49
CA MET A 160 -4.89 10.59 15.92
C MET A 160 -3.57 9.85 15.66
N LEU A 161 -2.59 10.51 15.05
CA LEU A 161 -1.30 9.91 14.72
C LEU A 161 -0.50 9.53 15.98
N LEU A 162 -0.55 10.34 17.03
CA LEU A 162 0.08 10.03 18.32
C LEU A 162 -0.61 8.83 19.02
N VAL A 163 -1.94 8.85 19.10
CA VAL A 163 -2.73 7.80 19.76
C VAL A 163 -2.59 6.47 19.04
N ASP A 164 -2.59 6.47 17.70
CA ASP A 164 -2.43 5.25 16.90
C ASP A 164 -1.00 4.71 16.94
N ALA A 165 0.01 5.58 16.82
CA ALA A 165 1.41 5.16 16.88
C ALA A 165 1.79 4.60 18.25
N THR A 166 1.40 5.26 19.34
CA THR A 166 1.65 4.77 20.71
C THR A 166 0.89 3.48 21.01
N PHE A 167 -0.36 3.35 20.54
CA PHE A 167 -1.10 2.08 20.64
C PHE A 167 -0.36 0.93 19.96
N VAL A 168 0.06 1.11 18.69
CA VAL A 168 0.78 0.06 17.95
C VAL A 168 2.13 -0.27 18.61
N LEU A 169 2.90 0.74 19.01
CA LEU A 169 4.20 0.54 19.67
C LEU A 169 4.06 -0.21 21.01
N GLU A 170 3.16 0.23 21.90
CA GLU A 170 2.95 -0.39 23.21
C GLU A 170 2.34 -1.80 23.08
N LEU A 171 1.47 -2.04 22.09
CA LEU A 171 0.96 -3.37 21.77
C LEU A 171 2.10 -4.31 21.31
N MET A 172 2.97 -3.84 20.42
CA MET A 172 4.14 -4.60 19.97
C MET A 172 5.11 -4.87 21.13
N ILE A 173 5.40 -3.87 21.97
CA ILE A 173 6.26 -4.03 23.15
C ILE A 173 5.72 -5.12 24.08
N ARG A 174 4.43 -5.10 24.43
CA ARG A 174 3.81 -6.13 25.26
C ARG A 174 3.86 -7.52 24.63
N ASN A 175 3.68 -7.61 23.30
CA ASN A 175 3.68 -8.87 22.57
C ASN A 175 5.08 -9.51 22.46
N PHE A 176 6.12 -8.71 22.18
CA PHE A 176 7.49 -9.23 22.01
C PHE A 176 8.26 -9.39 23.32
N PHE A 177 7.83 -8.71 24.39
CA PHE A 177 8.53 -8.72 25.68
C PHE A 177 7.54 -9.00 26.82
N PRO A 178 7.27 -10.28 27.16
CA PRO A 178 6.28 -10.67 28.17
C PRO A 178 6.51 -10.07 29.56
N SER A 179 7.75 -9.70 29.90
CA SER A 179 8.12 -8.98 31.13
C SER A 179 7.47 -7.59 31.27
N TYR A 180 6.93 -7.03 30.18
CA TYR A 180 6.28 -5.73 30.13
C TYR A 180 4.75 -5.80 30.05
N ILE A 181 4.17 -7.01 30.11
CA ILE A 181 2.73 -7.21 30.20
C ILE A 181 2.25 -6.81 31.60
N ASP A 182 1.44 -5.77 31.65
CA ASP A 182 0.78 -5.33 32.88
C ASP A 182 -0.25 -6.37 33.31
N ARG A 183 -0.10 -6.93 34.53
CA ARG A 183 -0.89 -8.08 35.01
C ARG A 183 -2.39 -7.84 35.17
N HIS A 184 -2.86 -6.61 34.94
CA HIS A 184 -4.24 -6.18 35.14
C HIS A 184 -4.93 -5.58 33.89
N ALA A 185 -4.27 -5.49 32.73
CA ALA A 185 -4.74 -4.61 31.65
C ALA A 185 -5.29 -5.30 30.37
N GLY A 186 -5.23 -6.64 30.24
CA GLY A 186 -5.47 -7.31 28.95
C GLY A 186 -6.41 -8.53 28.93
N SER A 187 -6.67 -9.16 30.07
CA SER A 187 -7.21 -10.54 30.10
C SER A 187 -8.66 -10.68 29.64
N HIS A 188 -9.53 -9.72 29.98
CA HIS A 188 -10.99 -9.87 29.85
C HIS A 188 -11.60 -9.23 28.61
N ILE A 189 -10.84 -8.47 27.81
CA ILE A 189 -11.39 -7.67 26.70
C ILE A 189 -11.56 -8.52 25.43
N TRP A 190 -10.68 -9.50 25.20
CA TRP A 190 -10.74 -10.41 24.05
C TRP A 190 -11.63 -11.65 24.30
N GLN A 191 -12.43 -11.65 25.36
CA GLN A 191 -13.27 -12.78 25.79
C GLN A 191 -14.78 -12.44 25.83
N ALA A 192 -15.18 -11.25 25.37
CA ALA A 192 -16.51 -10.69 25.62
C ALA A 192 -17.50 -10.79 24.44
N GLU A 193 -17.26 -11.67 23.46
CA GLU A 193 -18.08 -11.82 22.24
C GLU A 193 -18.39 -13.30 21.87
N ASP A 194 -18.30 -14.22 22.85
CA ASP A 194 -18.62 -15.67 22.69
C ASP A 194 -19.98 -16.08 23.32
N ASP A 195 -20.93 -15.13 23.47
CA ASP A 195 -22.32 -15.35 23.95
C ASP A 195 -23.37 -14.97 22.88
#